data_AF-A0A672GHQ0-F1
#
_entry.id   AF-A0A672GHQ0-F1
#
_cell.length_a   1.000
_cell.length_b   1.000
_cell.length_c   1.000
_cell.angle_alpha   90.00
_cell.angle_beta   90.00
_cell.angle_gamma   90.00
#
_symmetry.space_group_name_H-M   'P 1'
#
loop_
_entity.id
_entity.type
_entity.pdbx_description
1 polymer ?
#
loop_
_entity_poly.entity_id
_entity_poly.type
_entity_poly.pdbx_seq_one_letter_code
_entity_poly.pdbx_strand_id
1 'polypeptide(L)'
;MSAKSAINKEVFIPHDEKMLAAVQVKRRTKKKIPFLATGGQGDYMTFICLSVTNKKPSHVSITKVKQFQGSSAFVKRSQWTIDQLRQVNGIDPNKDCPEFDLMFENAFDQWVAGSAGEKCTFIQILHHTCQRYTPTRKPEFVNCQSKLLGGNSILHSAADSVTSAVQKASQALNERGERLGRAEERTADMMNSAEQFAVTAHKVRREQCITSGWLNAGAKMHDI
;
A
#
# COMPACT_ATOMS: atom_id res chain seq x y z
N MET A 1 2.36 -18.78 -5.80
CA MET A 1 1.68 -17.54 -5.35
C MET A 1 0.53 -17.93 -4.42
N SER A 2 0.29 -17.18 -3.34
CA SER A 2 -0.86 -17.47 -2.45
C SER A 2 -2.17 -16.99 -3.08
N ALA A 3 -3.29 -17.65 -2.77
CA ALA A 3 -4.62 -17.24 -3.26
C ALA A 3 -4.93 -15.77 -2.92
N LYS A 4 -4.52 -15.30 -1.73
CA LYS A 4 -4.68 -13.89 -1.31
C LYS A 4 -3.93 -12.92 -2.24
N SER A 5 -2.71 -13.27 -2.67
CA SER A 5 -1.94 -12.44 -3.59
C SER A 5 -2.58 -12.38 -4.99
N ALA A 6 -3.07 -13.52 -5.48
CA ALA A 6 -3.77 -13.59 -6.76
C ALA A 6 -5.07 -12.77 -6.74
N ILE A 7 -5.89 -12.93 -5.70
CA ILE A 7 -7.12 -12.14 -5.50
C ILE A 7 -6.81 -10.64 -5.50
N ASN A 8 -5.79 -10.19 -4.77
CA ASN A 8 -5.42 -8.77 -4.74
C ASN A 8 -5.10 -8.25 -6.16
N LYS A 9 -4.26 -8.99 -6.90
CA LYS A 9 -3.82 -8.62 -8.25
C LYS A 9 -4.93 -8.64 -9.28
N GLU A 10 -5.81 -9.63 -9.24
CA GLU A 10 -6.82 -9.85 -10.28
C GLU A 10 -8.14 -9.13 -9.99
N VAL A 11 -8.49 -8.94 -8.72
CA VAL A 11 -9.82 -8.44 -8.33
C VAL A 11 -9.77 -6.98 -7.86
N PHE A 12 -8.75 -6.59 -7.11
CA PHE A 12 -8.74 -5.30 -6.40
C PHE A 12 -7.85 -4.25 -7.08
N ILE A 13 -6.61 -4.61 -7.45
CA ILE A 13 -5.69 -3.70 -8.14
C ILE A 13 -6.29 -3.08 -9.42
N PRO A 14 -7.00 -3.82 -10.30
CA PRO A 14 -7.60 -3.24 -11.52
C PRO A 14 -8.67 -2.19 -11.25
N HIS A 15 -9.20 -2.14 -10.03
CA HIS A 15 -10.25 -1.20 -9.61
C HIS A 15 -9.72 -0.07 -8.73
N ASP A 16 -8.39 0.09 -8.66
CA ASP A 16 -7.72 1.04 -7.77
C ASP A 16 -8.07 0.83 -6.28
N GLU A 17 -8.23 -0.44 -5.91
CA GLU A 17 -8.46 -0.90 -4.55
C GLU A 17 -7.24 -1.66 -4.02
N LYS A 18 -6.96 -1.48 -2.73
CA LYS A 18 -5.97 -2.25 -1.97
C LYS A 18 -6.68 -3.21 -1.02
N MET A 19 -6.44 -4.51 -1.16
CA MET A 19 -6.95 -5.50 -0.21
C MET A 19 -6.18 -5.45 1.11
N LEU A 20 -6.89 -5.22 2.21
CA LEU A 20 -6.35 -5.16 3.58
C LEU A 20 -6.28 -6.54 4.22
N ALA A 21 -7.31 -7.36 4.03
CA ALA A 21 -7.40 -8.71 4.56
C ALA A 21 -8.26 -9.60 3.66
N ALA A 22 -7.99 -10.90 3.69
CA ALA A 22 -8.85 -11.91 3.10
C ALA A 22 -8.87 -13.18 3.97
N VAL A 23 -10.05 -13.75 4.14
CA VAL A 23 -10.26 -15.02 4.84
C VAL A 23 -11.03 -15.98 3.93
N GLN A 24 -10.50 -17.20 3.78
CA GLN A 24 -11.23 -18.27 3.10
C GLN A 24 -12.31 -18.79 4.04
N VAL A 25 -13.53 -18.94 3.52
CA VAL A 25 -14.69 -19.32 4.31
C VAL A 25 -15.55 -20.38 3.63
N LYS A 26 -16.28 -21.13 4.46
CA LYS A 26 -17.39 -21.98 4.06
C LYS A 26 -18.65 -21.51 4.78
N ARG A 27 -19.84 -21.69 4.19
CA ARG A 27 -21.08 -21.39 4.89
C ARG A 27 -21.28 -22.37 6.03
N ARG A 28 -21.61 -21.86 7.22
CA ARG A 28 -21.84 -22.68 8.42
C ARG A 28 -23.09 -23.53 8.30
N THR A 29 -24.18 -22.93 7.81
CA THR A 29 -25.44 -23.60 7.53
C THR A 29 -25.71 -23.55 6.03
N LYS A 30 -25.73 -24.71 5.37
CA LYS A 30 -26.36 -24.83 4.06
C LYS A 30 -27.85 -24.73 4.32
N LYS A 31 -28.52 -23.62 3.96
CA LYS A 31 -29.99 -23.53 4.07
C LYS A 31 -30.56 -24.79 3.42
N LYS A 32 -31.18 -25.64 4.24
CA LYS A 32 -31.82 -26.89 3.83
C LYS A 32 -33.15 -26.48 3.18
N ILE A 33 -33.10 -25.96 1.96
CA ILE A 33 -34.27 -25.88 1.08
C ILE A 33 -34.06 -27.01 0.08
N PRO A 34 -34.63 -28.20 0.32
CA PRO A 34 -34.40 -29.37 -0.54
C PRO A 34 -34.96 -29.22 -1.95
N PHE A 35 -35.77 -28.19 -2.21
CA PHE A 35 -36.54 -28.06 -3.45
C PHE A 35 -36.05 -26.95 -4.40
N LEU A 36 -35.21 -26.03 -3.93
CA LEU A 36 -34.62 -24.98 -4.76
C LEU A 36 -33.12 -25.13 -4.68
N ALA A 37 -32.60 -26.11 -5.42
CA ALA A 37 -31.20 -26.14 -5.80
C ALA A 37 -30.89 -24.96 -6.73
N THR A 38 -30.97 -23.72 -6.23
CA THR A 38 -30.24 -22.57 -6.80
C THR A 38 -28.77 -22.64 -6.39
N GLY A 39 -28.24 -23.85 -6.21
CA GLY A 39 -26.82 -24.14 -6.13
C GLY A 39 -26.33 -24.28 -7.54
N GLY A 40 -25.76 -23.21 -8.11
CA GLY A 40 -25.00 -23.33 -9.34
C GLY A 40 -24.02 -24.50 -9.21
N GLN A 41 -24.08 -25.41 -10.17
CA GLN A 41 -23.21 -26.57 -10.30
C GLN A 41 -21.74 -26.16 -10.17
N GLY A 42 -21.02 -26.78 -9.22
CA GLY A 42 -19.57 -26.69 -9.10
C GLY A 42 -19.11 -26.47 -7.65
N ASP A 43 -18.05 -27.19 -7.26
CA ASP A 43 -17.31 -26.86 -6.05
C ASP A 43 -16.66 -25.48 -6.23
N TYR A 44 -16.73 -24.65 -5.19
CA TYR A 44 -16.12 -23.32 -5.21
C TYR A 44 -15.47 -23.01 -3.87
N MET A 45 -14.38 -22.27 -3.91
CA MET A 45 -13.81 -21.61 -2.75
C MET A 45 -14.47 -20.24 -2.59
N THR A 46 -14.80 -19.85 -1.36
CA THR A 46 -15.34 -18.52 -1.05
C THR A 46 -14.33 -17.78 -0.18
N PHE A 47 -14.15 -16.50 -0.47
CA PHE A 47 -13.31 -15.60 0.29
C PHE A 47 -14.14 -14.38 0.68
N ILE A 48 -13.96 -13.92 1.92
CA ILE A 48 -14.39 -12.58 2.35
C ILE A 48 -13.16 -11.70 2.40
N CYS A 49 -13.19 -10.62 1.64
CA CYS A 49 -12.10 -9.69 1.46
C CYS A 49 -12.51 -8.33 2.02
N LEU A 50 -11.59 -7.67 2.71
CA LEU A 50 -11.72 -6.28 3.13
C LEU A 50 -10.77 -5.45 2.27
N SER A 51 -11.27 -4.41 1.61
CA SER A 51 -10.48 -3.54 0.73
C SER A 51 -10.73 -2.06 1.01
N VAL A 52 -9.80 -1.22 0.57
CA VAL A 52 -9.90 0.25 0.60
C VAL A 52 -9.52 0.82 -0.76
N THR A 53 -10.21 1.85 -1.21
CA THR A 53 -9.85 2.58 -2.45
C THR A 53 -8.65 3.48 -2.22
N ASN A 54 -7.75 3.59 -3.21
CA ASN A 54 -6.62 4.54 -3.13
C ASN A 54 -7.04 5.98 -3.41
N LYS A 55 -8.17 6.19 -4.12
CA LYS A 55 -8.74 7.52 -4.37
C LYS A 55 -9.21 8.18 -3.08
N LYS A 56 -9.22 9.52 -3.08
CA LYS A 56 -9.78 10.36 -2.02
C LYS A 56 -11.15 10.90 -2.42
N PRO A 57 -12.17 10.85 -1.55
CA PRO A 57 -12.16 10.20 -0.24
C PRO A 57 -12.05 8.67 -0.34
N SER A 58 -11.35 8.06 0.62
CA SER A 58 -11.14 6.61 0.65
C SER A 58 -12.42 5.90 1.10
N HIS A 59 -12.82 4.87 0.35
CA HIS A 59 -13.97 4.05 0.65
C HIS A 59 -13.53 2.64 1.03
N VAL A 60 -14.14 2.08 2.07
CA VAL A 60 -13.85 0.71 2.53
C VAL A 60 -15.02 -0.19 2.14
N SER A 61 -14.69 -1.36 1.62
CA SER A 61 -15.68 -2.37 1.23
C SER A 61 -15.34 -3.76 1.77
N ILE A 62 -16.38 -4.52 2.06
CA ILE A 62 -16.32 -5.96 2.32
C ILE A 62 -16.85 -6.66 1.08
N THR A 63 -16.01 -7.44 0.43
CA THR A 63 -16.32 -8.11 -0.84
C THR A 63 -16.27 -9.61 -0.69
N LYS A 64 -17.33 -10.28 -1.14
CA LYS A 64 -17.39 -11.73 -1.27
C LYS A 64 -16.89 -12.15 -2.63
N VAL A 65 -15.81 -12.91 -2.65
CA VAL A 65 -15.16 -13.40 -3.86
C VAL A 65 -15.30 -14.92 -3.92
N LYS A 66 -15.55 -15.46 -5.11
CA LYS A 66 -15.56 -16.91 -5.34
C LYS A 66 -14.54 -17.30 -6.39
N GLN A 67 -13.94 -18.47 -6.20
CA GLN A 67 -13.15 -19.17 -7.20
C GLN A 67 -13.83 -20.51 -7.48
N PHE A 68 -14.20 -20.76 -8.73
CA PHE A 68 -14.86 -22.00 -9.13
C PHE A 68 -13.81 -23.06 -9.45
N GLN A 69 -14.08 -24.32 -9.11
CA GLN A 69 -13.19 -25.43 -9.43
C GLN A 69 -12.95 -25.52 -10.94
N GLY A 70 -11.70 -25.74 -11.33
CA GLY A 70 -11.28 -25.74 -12.73
C GLY A 70 -11.07 -24.35 -13.34
N SER A 71 -11.39 -23.26 -12.62
CA SER A 71 -11.10 -21.90 -13.02
C SER A 71 -10.00 -21.29 -12.15
N SER A 72 -9.04 -20.62 -12.79
CA SER A 72 -8.09 -19.73 -12.10
C SER A 72 -8.71 -18.40 -11.72
N ALA A 73 -9.85 -18.02 -12.32
CA ALA A 73 -10.43 -16.70 -12.16
C ALA A 73 -11.19 -16.53 -10.84
N PHE A 74 -11.06 -15.34 -10.26
CA PHE A 74 -11.81 -14.89 -9.09
C PHE A 74 -12.97 -13.98 -9.49
N VAL A 75 -14.16 -14.25 -8.97
CA VAL A 75 -15.39 -13.51 -9.31
C VAL A 75 -15.97 -12.85 -8.06
N LYS A 76 -16.16 -11.51 -8.10
CA LYS A 76 -16.93 -10.78 -7.07
C LYS A 76 -18.41 -11.22 -7.15
N ARG A 77 -19.00 -11.64 -6.03
CA ARG A 77 -20.41 -12.09 -5.96
C ARG A 77 -21.31 -11.12 -5.21
N SER A 78 -20.76 -10.45 -4.21
CA SER A 78 -21.46 -9.44 -3.42
C SER A 78 -20.42 -8.49 -2.84
N GLN A 79 -20.80 -7.23 -2.66
CA GLN A 79 -19.96 -6.20 -2.06
C GLN A 79 -20.84 -5.34 -1.18
N TRP A 80 -20.35 -5.01 0.01
CA TRP A 80 -21.00 -4.15 0.99
C TRP A 80 -20.04 -3.04 1.38
N THR A 81 -20.56 -1.84 1.58
CA THR A 81 -19.75 -0.77 2.18
C THR A 81 -19.56 -1.05 3.67
N ILE A 82 -18.49 -0.52 4.25
CA ILE A 82 -18.22 -0.72 5.68
C ILE A 82 -19.35 -0.14 6.57
N ASP A 83 -20.04 0.90 6.11
CA ASP A 83 -21.16 1.54 6.82
C ASP A 83 -22.40 0.65 6.93
N GLN A 84 -22.54 -0.32 6.01
CA GLN A 84 -23.63 -1.29 6.03
C GLN A 84 -23.41 -2.38 7.08
N LEU A 85 -22.19 -2.56 7.59
CA LEU A 85 -21.90 -3.54 8.63
C LEU A 85 -22.53 -3.06 9.95
N ARG A 86 -23.33 -3.93 10.58
CA ARG A 86 -24.02 -3.67 11.85
C ARG A 86 -23.41 -4.44 13.01
N GLN A 87 -23.05 -5.69 12.78
CA GLN A 87 -22.50 -6.53 13.83
C GLN A 87 -21.54 -7.57 13.27
N VAL A 88 -20.50 -7.86 14.03
CA VAL A 88 -19.61 -9.01 13.85
C VAL A 88 -19.74 -9.91 15.08
N ASN A 89 -20.19 -11.14 14.88
CA ASN A 89 -20.35 -12.12 15.95
C ASN A 89 -19.20 -13.13 15.91
N GLY A 90 -18.33 -13.13 16.93
CA GLY A 90 -17.22 -14.07 17.10
C GLY A 90 -17.63 -15.47 17.60
N ILE A 91 -18.92 -15.66 17.88
CA ILE A 91 -19.62 -16.89 18.29
C ILE A 91 -19.32 -17.35 19.70
N ASP A 92 -18.06 -17.61 20.00
CA ASP A 92 -17.64 -18.06 21.32
C ASP A 92 -16.43 -17.23 21.78
N PRO A 93 -16.58 -16.41 22.84
CA PRO A 93 -15.50 -15.59 23.36
C PRO A 93 -14.52 -16.39 24.24
N ASN A 94 -14.86 -17.63 24.62
CA ASN A 94 -14.09 -18.46 25.54
C ASN A 94 -13.40 -19.63 24.81
N LYS A 95 -13.95 -20.06 23.67
CA LYS A 95 -13.42 -21.16 22.86
C LYS A 95 -12.79 -20.65 21.57
N ASP A 96 -11.68 -21.25 21.18
CA ASP A 96 -11.12 -21.00 19.87
C ASP A 96 -11.90 -21.80 18.81
N CYS A 97 -12.62 -21.08 17.96
CA CYS A 97 -13.43 -21.64 16.88
C CYS A 97 -13.26 -20.82 15.59
N PRO A 98 -13.30 -21.45 14.41
CA PRO A 98 -13.19 -20.75 13.12
C PRO A 98 -14.48 -20.03 12.70
N GLU A 99 -15.50 -20.08 13.53
CA GLU A 99 -16.85 -19.65 13.24
C GLU A 99 -17.07 -18.15 13.54
N PHE A 100 -17.70 -17.43 12.61
CA PHE A 100 -18.13 -16.03 12.80
C PHE A 100 -19.32 -15.69 11.91
N ASP A 101 -20.10 -14.69 12.32
CA ASP A 101 -21.21 -14.17 11.53
C ASP A 101 -21.04 -12.67 11.25
N LEU A 102 -21.44 -12.25 10.05
CA LEU A 102 -21.50 -10.86 9.64
C LEU A 102 -22.96 -10.46 9.43
N MET A 103 -23.40 -9.44 10.16
CA MET A 103 -24.71 -8.84 10.00
C MET A 103 -24.56 -7.47 9.37
N PHE A 104 -25.18 -7.31 8.21
CA PHE A 104 -25.30 -6.05 7.48
C PHE A 104 -26.73 -5.54 7.58
N GLU A 105 -26.98 -4.32 7.09
CA GLU A 105 -28.32 -3.73 6.99
C GLU A 105 -29.37 -4.67 6.37
N ASN A 106 -29.02 -5.30 5.24
CA ASN A 106 -29.95 -6.09 4.43
C ASN A 106 -29.47 -7.54 4.20
N ALA A 107 -28.43 -7.98 4.92
CA ALA A 107 -27.84 -9.29 4.73
C ALA A 107 -27.31 -9.87 6.04
N PHE A 108 -27.45 -11.19 6.18
CA PHE A 108 -26.89 -11.94 7.30
C PHE A 108 -26.15 -13.16 6.76
N ASP A 109 -24.87 -13.25 7.09
CA ASP A 109 -23.93 -14.16 6.44
C ASP A 109 -23.10 -14.90 7.51
N GLN A 110 -23.34 -16.22 7.61
CA GLN A 110 -22.72 -17.09 8.61
C GLN A 110 -21.57 -17.91 8.00
N TRP A 111 -20.39 -17.79 8.59
CA TRP A 111 -19.15 -18.28 8.02
C TRP A 111 -18.36 -19.17 8.97
N VAL A 112 -17.57 -20.06 8.36
CA VAL A 112 -16.55 -20.88 8.99
C VAL A 112 -15.24 -20.62 8.24
N ALA A 113 -14.26 -20.03 8.90
CA ALA A 113 -12.92 -19.81 8.36
C ALA A 113 -12.14 -21.12 8.18
N GLY A 114 -11.02 -21.07 7.45
CA GLY A 114 -10.11 -22.22 7.35
C GLY A 114 -9.50 -22.63 8.69
N SER A 115 -9.28 -21.67 9.59
CA SER A 115 -8.81 -21.88 10.95
C SER A 115 -9.27 -20.76 11.89
N ALA A 116 -9.20 -21.01 13.20
CA ALA A 116 -9.52 -20.00 14.20
C ALA A 116 -8.50 -18.83 14.21
N GLY A 117 -7.22 -19.11 13.93
CA GLY A 117 -6.19 -18.08 13.74
C GLY A 117 -6.45 -17.15 12.55
N GLU A 118 -6.92 -17.69 11.42
CA GLU A 118 -7.33 -16.88 10.27
C GLU A 118 -8.56 -16.01 10.56
N LYS A 119 -9.56 -16.57 11.26
CA LYS A 119 -10.70 -15.80 11.78
C LYS A 119 -10.21 -14.63 12.64
N CYS A 120 -9.38 -14.93 13.63
CA CYS A 120 -8.80 -13.98 14.57
C CYS A 120 -8.15 -12.79 13.85
N THR A 121 -7.24 -13.09 12.91
CA THR A 121 -6.53 -12.08 12.12
C THR A 121 -7.50 -11.22 11.30
N PHE A 122 -8.48 -11.83 10.66
CA PHE A 122 -9.45 -11.12 9.84
C PHE A 122 -10.36 -10.19 10.67
N ILE A 123 -10.90 -10.68 11.79
CA ILE A 123 -11.75 -9.90 12.69
C ILE A 123 -10.97 -8.72 13.30
N GLN A 124 -9.70 -8.92 13.67
CA GLN A 124 -8.82 -7.85 14.17
C GLN A 124 -8.66 -6.72 13.15
N ILE A 125 -8.31 -7.05 11.90
CA ILE A 125 -8.13 -6.05 10.84
C ILE A 125 -9.45 -5.35 10.53
N LEU A 126 -10.55 -6.10 10.49
CA LEU A 126 -11.89 -5.55 10.27
C LEU A 126 -12.29 -4.57 11.38
N HIS A 127 -12.08 -4.93 12.64
CA HIS A 127 -12.37 -4.08 13.80
C HIS A 127 -11.60 -2.76 13.73
N HIS A 128 -10.29 -2.79 13.50
CA HIS A 128 -9.48 -1.57 13.38
C HIS A 128 -9.89 -0.70 12.18
N THR A 129 -10.28 -1.34 11.08
CA THR A 129 -10.77 -0.61 9.90
C THR A 129 -12.12 0.05 10.20
N CYS A 130 -13.03 -0.63 10.90
CA CYS A 130 -14.29 0.00 11.37
C CYS A 130 -13.98 1.21 12.26
N GLN A 131 -13.11 1.07 13.26
CA GLN A 131 -12.74 2.18 14.14
C GLN A 131 -12.25 3.42 13.39
N ARG A 132 -11.52 3.23 12.29
CA ARG A 132 -10.92 4.30 11.49
C ARG A 132 -11.90 4.92 10.48
N TYR A 133 -12.77 4.12 9.87
CA TYR A 133 -13.59 4.55 8.73
C TYR A 133 -15.08 4.71 9.03
N THR A 134 -15.58 4.26 10.19
CA THR A 134 -16.99 4.41 10.59
C THR A 134 -17.15 5.21 11.90
N PRO A 135 -16.93 6.54 11.87
CA PRO A 135 -16.97 7.36 13.10
C PRO A 135 -18.39 7.56 13.66
N THR A 136 -19.41 7.59 12.80
CA THR A 136 -20.80 7.94 13.17
C THR A 136 -21.60 6.74 13.66
N ARG A 137 -21.38 5.56 13.07
CA ARG A 137 -22.12 4.33 13.40
C ARG A 137 -21.20 3.12 13.38
N LYS A 138 -20.59 2.84 14.53
CA LYS A 138 -19.68 1.71 14.70
C LYS A 138 -20.47 0.40 14.76
N PRO A 139 -20.07 -0.64 14.01
CA PRO A 139 -20.65 -1.97 14.17
C PRO A 139 -20.29 -2.56 15.53
N GLU A 140 -21.20 -3.36 16.08
CA GLU A 140 -20.99 -4.06 17.35
C GLU A 140 -20.17 -5.33 17.14
N PHE A 141 -19.15 -5.55 17.96
CA PHE A 141 -18.39 -6.80 17.97
C PHE A 141 -18.76 -7.59 19.21
N VAL A 142 -19.53 -8.68 19.02
CA VAL A 142 -20.07 -9.50 20.11
C VAL A 142 -19.47 -10.89 20.07
N ASN A 143 -19.36 -11.55 21.24
CA ASN A 143 -18.79 -12.90 21.39
C ASN A 143 -17.39 -13.07 20.75
N CYS A 144 -16.66 -11.97 20.61
CA CYS A 144 -15.27 -11.98 20.19
C CYS A 144 -14.41 -12.14 21.45
N GLN A 145 -13.38 -12.98 21.37
CA GLN A 145 -12.39 -13.10 22.43
C GLN A 145 -11.81 -11.71 22.74
N SER A 146 -11.70 -11.36 24.03
CA SER A 146 -11.22 -10.04 24.48
C SER A 146 -9.83 -9.68 23.94
N LYS A 147 -8.97 -10.69 23.77
CA LYS A 147 -7.63 -10.58 23.16
C LYS A 147 -7.66 -10.12 21.68
N LEU A 148 -8.78 -10.30 20.98
CA LEU A 148 -8.96 -9.85 19.59
C LEU A 148 -9.22 -8.35 19.50
N LEU A 149 -9.98 -7.81 20.45
CA LEU A 149 -10.50 -6.43 20.34
C LEU A 149 -9.68 -5.44 21.19
N GLY A 150 -8.98 -5.90 22.23
CA GLY A 150 -8.22 -5.07 23.17
C GLY A 150 -6.69 -5.02 22.96
N GLY A 151 -6.17 -5.58 21.86
CA GLY A 151 -4.73 -5.69 21.60
C GLY A 151 -4.14 -4.52 20.81
N ASN A 152 -4.08 -3.33 21.39
CA ASN A 152 -3.55 -2.13 20.73
C ASN A 152 -2.02 -2.11 20.49
N SER A 153 -1.28 -3.22 20.69
CA SER A 153 0.18 -3.11 20.87
C SER A 153 1.05 -3.66 19.75
N ILE A 154 0.60 -4.59 18.90
CA ILE A 154 1.51 -5.21 17.91
C ILE A 154 1.27 -4.68 16.50
N LEU A 155 0.01 -4.58 16.05
CA LEU A 155 -0.31 -4.09 14.71
C LEU A 155 -0.19 -2.56 14.60
N HIS A 156 -0.56 -1.81 15.65
CA HIS A 156 -0.38 -0.35 15.67
C HIS A 156 1.11 0.02 15.82
N SER A 157 1.86 -0.63 16.72
CA SER A 157 3.31 -0.42 16.80
C SER A 157 4.03 -0.79 15.51
N ALA A 158 3.68 -1.87 14.83
CA ALA A 158 4.29 -2.21 13.54
C ALA A 158 3.88 -1.24 12.43
N ALA A 159 2.62 -0.82 12.36
CA ALA A 159 2.13 0.11 11.34
C ALA A 159 2.65 1.54 11.56
N ASP A 160 2.67 2.04 12.80
CA ASP A 160 3.24 3.34 13.15
C ASP A 160 4.76 3.31 13.11
N SER A 161 5.41 2.21 13.50
CA SER A 161 6.85 2.06 13.34
C SER A 161 7.25 2.02 11.87
N VAL A 162 6.48 1.36 11.00
CA VAL A 162 6.74 1.37 9.55
C VAL A 162 6.44 2.74 8.96
N THR A 163 5.32 3.37 9.33
CA THR A 163 4.96 4.72 8.84
C THR A 163 5.98 5.77 9.31
N SER A 164 6.41 5.70 10.57
CA SER A 164 7.46 6.54 11.16
C SER A 164 8.83 6.25 10.56
N ALA A 165 9.20 4.98 10.33
CA ALA A 165 10.46 4.62 9.68
C ALA A 165 10.49 5.09 8.23
N VAL A 166 9.39 4.97 7.50
CA VAL A 166 9.24 5.49 6.13
C VAL A 166 9.33 7.02 6.14
N GLN A 167 8.65 7.71 7.05
CA GLN A 167 8.79 9.18 7.19
C GLN A 167 10.22 9.60 7.54
N LYS A 168 10.89 8.93 8.49
CA LYS A 168 12.29 9.22 8.84
C LYS A 168 13.23 8.95 7.69
N ALA A 169 13.02 7.88 6.92
CA ALA A 169 13.81 7.59 5.73
C ALA A 169 13.59 8.64 4.63
N SER A 170 12.33 9.04 4.38
CA SER A 170 12.01 10.13 3.45
C SER A 170 12.63 11.46 3.88
N GLN A 171 12.61 11.77 5.18
CA GLN A 171 13.21 12.99 5.72
C GLN A 171 14.75 12.98 5.63
N ALA A 172 15.40 11.86 5.98
CA ALA A 172 16.84 11.70 5.86
C ALA A 172 17.32 11.74 4.40
N LEU A 173 16.53 11.20 3.46
CA LEU A 173 16.81 11.30 2.02
C LEU A 173 16.65 12.74 1.52
N ASN A 174 15.65 13.48 2.00
CA ASN A 174 15.46 14.89 1.65
C ASN A 174 16.62 15.76 2.16
N GLU A 175 17.01 15.59 3.43
CA GLU A 175 18.16 16.30 4.04
C GLU A 175 19.48 15.96 3.35
N ARG A 176 19.67 14.71 2.90
CA ARG A 176 20.84 14.31 2.12
C ARG A 176 20.82 14.93 0.71
N GLY A 177 19.65 15.01 0.08
CA GLY A 177 19.46 15.66 -1.22
C GLY A 177 19.78 17.15 -1.18
N GLU A 178 19.29 17.87 -0.18
CA GLU A 178 19.57 19.31 0.00
C GLU A 178 21.06 19.60 0.25
N ARG A 179 21.75 18.73 0.98
CA ARG A 179 23.21 18.86 1.20
C ARG A 179 24.01 18.53 -0.06
N LEU A 180 23.55 17.57 -0.87
CA LEU A 180 24.17 17.27 -2.16
C LEU A 180 24.00 18.45 -3.12
N GLY A 181 22.80 19.03 -3.22
CA GLY A 181 22.54 20.20 -4.08
C GLY A 181 23.43 21.39 -3.76
N ARG A 182 23.68 21.68 -2.47
CA ARG A 182 24.63 22.75 -2.08
C ARG A 182 26.09 22.42 -2.38
N ALA A 183 26.47 21.14 -2.39
CA ALA A 183 27.82 20.72 -2.77
C ALA A 183 28.01 20.75 -4.30
N GLU A 184 26.96 20.40 -5.05
CA GLU A 184 26.92 20.49 -6.50
C GLU A 184 26.98 21.95 -6.97
N GLU A 185 26.24 22.87 -6.31
CA GLU A 185 26.29 24.31 -6.59
C GLU A 185 27.69 24.89 -6.36
N ARG A 186 28.34 24.57 -5.23
CA ARG A 186 29.73 24.99 -4.96
C ARG A 186 30.73 24.43 -5.98
N THR A 187 30.49 23.23 -6.47
CA THR A 187 31.36 22.61 -7.49
C THR A 187 31.16 23.27 -8.85
N ALA A 188 29.92 23.63 -9.20
CA ALA A 188 29.62 24.37 -10.42
C ALA A 188 30.24 25.78 -10.42
N ASP A 189 30.17 26.50 -9.30
CA ASP A 189 30.80 27.82 -9.16
C ASP A 189 32.34 27.74 -9.27
N MET A 190 32.95 26.72 -8.66
CA MET A 190 34.39 26.48 -8.79
C MET A 190 34.78 26.11 -10.23
N MET A 191 34.00 25.29 -10.93
CA MET A 191 34.24 24.94 -12.33
C MET A 191 34.17 26.19 -13.22
N ASN A 192 33.14 27.03 -13.06
CA ASN A 192 32.99 28.27 -13.81
C ASN A 192 34.15 29.25 -13.53
N SER A 193 34.57 29.36 -12.26
CA SER A 193 35.72 30.17 -11.87
C SER A 193 37.01 29.66 -12.54
N ALA A 194 37.26 28.35 -12.50
CA ALA A 194 38.43 27.73 -13.13
C ALA A 194 38.44 27.93 -14.66
N GLU A 195 37.27 27.87 -15.29
CA GLU A 195 37.10 28.13 -16.71
C GLU A 195 37.44 29.60 -17.06
N GLN A 196 36.97 30.56 -16.27
CA GLN A 196 37.32 31.97 -16.44
C GLN A 196 38.82 32.23 -16.27
N PHE A 197 39.46 31.57 -15.29
CA PHE A 197 40.92 31.64 -15.14
C PHE A 197 41.65 31.08 -16.37
N ALA A 198 41.22 29.93 -16.89
CA ALA A 198 41.81 29.32 -18.07
C ALA A 198 41.66 30.23 -19.31
N VAL A 199 40.46 30.77 -19.55
CA VAL A 199 40.20 31.69 -20.68
C VAL A 199 41.07 32.93 -20.58
N THR A 200 41.18 33.51 -19.39
CA THR A 200 42.01 34.70 -19.14
C THR A 200 43.49 34.41 -19.37
N ALA A 201 44.00 33.29 -18.85
CA ALA A 201 45.38 32.86 -19.05
C ALA A 201 45.70 32.60 -20.54
N HIS A 202 44.76 32.01 -21.28
CA HIS A 202 44.91 31.82 -22.73
C HIS A 202 44.92 33.13 -23.51
N LYS A 203 44.11 34.12 -23.09
CA LYS A 203 44.10 35.46 -23.71
C LYS A 203 45.43 36.19 -23.49
N VAL A 204 45.93 36.23 -22.25
CA VAL A 204 47.22 36.86 -21.92
C VAL A 204 48.37 36.19 -22.67
N ARG A 205 48.38 34.86 -22.75
CA ARG A 205 49.39 34.11 -23.53
C ARG A 205 49.37 34.50 -25.00
N ARG A 206 48.17 34.65 -25.60
CA ARG A 206 48.04 35.08 -27.01
C ARG A 206 48.54 36.50 -27.21
N GLU A 207 48.18 37.43 -26.34
CA GLU A 207 48.62 38.82 -26.41
C GLU A 207 50.15 38.94 -26.26
N GLN A 208 50.76 38.22 -25.30
CA GLN A 208 52.21 38.16 -25.16
C GLN A 208 52.90 37.59 -26.40
N CYS A 209 52.37 36.51 -26.98
CA CYS A 209 52.92 35.90 -28.19
C CYS A 209 52.81 36.79 -29.43
N ILE A 210 51.75 37.60 -29.51
CA ILE A 210 51.59 38.62 -30.55
C ILE A 210 52.64 39.71 -30.35
N THR A 211 52.76 40.28 -29.13
CA THR A 211 53.75 41.33 -28.85
C THR A 211 55.20 40.90 -29.07
N SER A 212 55.57 39.66 -28.72
CA SER A 212 56.91 39.12 -29.01
C SER A 212 57.13 38.87 -30.50
N GLY A 213 56.07 38.53 -31.26
CA GLY A 213 56.10 38.46 -32.72
C GLY A 213 56.38 39.82 -33.37
N TRP A 214 55.76 40.89 -32.89
CA TRP A 214 56.01 42.26 -33.37
C TRP A 214 57.41 42.78 -33.00
N LEU A 215 57.89 42.49 -31.78
CA LEU A 215 59.26 42.83 -31.35
C LEU A 215 60.32 42.13 -32.21
N ASN A 216 60.11 40.85 -32.53
CA ASN A 216 61.03 40.11 -33.41
C ASN A 216 60.92 40.51 -34.90
N ALA A 217 59.75 40.96 -35.36
CA ALA A 217 59.59 41.50 -36.72
C ALA A 217 60.20 42.90 -36.88
N GLY A 218 60.10 43.76 -35.85
CA GLY A 218 60.72 45.09 -35.83
C GLY A 218 62.24 45.04 -35.76
N ALA A 219 62.81 44.08 -35.04
CA ALA A 219 64.27 43.88 -34.96
C ALA A 219 64.89 43.41 -36.30
N LYS A 220 64.11 42.82 -37.21
CA LYS A 220 64.57 42.40 -38.53
C LYS A 220 64.55 43.50 -39.59
N MET A 221 63.96 44.65 -39.30
CA MET A 221 63.81 45.75 -40.27
C MET A 221 64.87 46.86 -40.09
N HIS A 222 65.82 46.67 -39.17
CA HIS A 222 66.89 47.62 -38.85
C HIS A 222 68.30 47.12 -39.26
N ASP A 223 68.38 45.98 -39.96
CA ASP A 223 69.60 45.41 -40.54
C ASP A 223 69.51 45.34 -42.09
N ILE A 224 69.27 46.49 -42.74
CA ILE A 224 69.55 46.71 -44.16
C ILE A 224 70.27 48.04 -44.32
#